data_AF-A0A7R9MVE4-F1
#
_entry.id   AF-A0A7R9MVE4-F1
#
_cell.length_a   1.000
_cell.length_b   1.000
_cell.length_c   1.000
_cell.angle_alpha   90.00
_cell.angle_beta   90.00
_cell.angle_gamma   90.00
#
_symmetry.space_group_name_H-M   'P 1'
#
loop_
_entity.id
_entity.type
_entity.pdbx_description
1 polymer ?
#
loop_
_entity_poly.entity_id
_entity_poly.type
_entity_poly.pdbx_seq_one_letter_code
_entity_poly.pdbx_strand_id
1 'polypeptide(L)'
;MLSALGAVLTDSTGCRLSFGGLGLAVIEKVDMREMRPLPAHGVEVLTDTTATLFGPTGAASVFGPQKGASPAMVASLDAALARFADRVGRIDPSVPGTGAAGGTGFGLLAWGASLVSGAEAVADLTGLSEAITRMDVVITGEGRYDETSSAGKLVGSMLNRCRKHDVRSVVIAGQL
;
A
#
# COMPACT_ATOMS: atom_id res chain seq x y z
N MET A 1 7.43 2.51 12.32
CA MET A 1 8.11 1.37 11.66
C MET A 1 9.55 1.70 11.29
N LEU A 2 9.83 2.69 10.42
CA LEU A 2 11.20 3.05 10.00
C LEU A 2 12.18 3.25 11.16
N SER A 3 11.73 3.85 12.27
CA SER A 3 12.58 4.01 13.46
C SER A 3 13.09 2.69 14.04
N ALA A 4 12.27 1.63 13.99
CA ALA A 4 12.68 0.29 14.42
C ALA A 4 13.69 -0.36 13.45
N LEU A 5 13.68 0.09 12.19
CA LEU A 5 14.67 -0.29 11.18
C LEU A 5 15.93 0.57 11.22
N GLY A 6 16.03 1.57 12.10
CA GLY A 6 17.24 2.38 12.29
C GLY A 6 17.12 3.85 11.87
N ALA A 7 16.00 4.28 11.30
CA ALA A 7 15.82 5.68 10.95
C ALA A 7 15.70 6.57 12.20
N VAL A 8 16.32 7.76 12.17
CA VAL A 8 16.14 8.78 13.19
C VAL A 8 15.29 9.90 12.62
N LEU A 9 14.07 10.05 13.16
CA LEU A 9 13.12 11.08 12.76
C LEU A 9 13.05 12.12 13.87
N THR A 10 13.34 13.38 13.55
CA THR A 10 13.36 14.47 14.54
C THR A 10 12.56 15.68 14.10
N ASP A 11 12.12 16.46 15.08
CA ASP A 11 11.56 17.80 14.88
C ASP A 11 12.67 18.86 14.68
N SER A 12 12.27 20.13 14.60
CA SER A 12 13.15 21.28 14.42
C SER A 12 14.09 21.55 15.59
N THR A 13 13.80 21.01 16.78
CA THR A 13 14.66 21.10 17.97
C THR A 13 15.68 19.97 18.04
N GLY A 14 15.60 18.99 17.13
CA GLY A 14 16.41 17.78 17.14
C GLY A 14 15.88 16.69 18.08
N CYS A 15 14.70 16.87 18.67
CA CYS A 15 14.07 15.85 19.50
C CYS A 15 13.41 14.77 18.63
N ARG A 16 13.44 13.52 19.10
CA ARG A 16 12.76 12.41 18.40
C ARG A 16 11.26 12.63 18.40
N LEU A 17 10.63 12.33 17.26
CA LEU A 17 9.17 12.45 17.14
C LEU A 17 8.45 11.48 18.10
N SER A 18 7.29 11.91 18.57
CA SER A 18 6.35 11.06 19.29
C SER A 18 5.73 10.00 18.36
N PHE A 19 5.22 8.93 18.95
CA PHE A 19 4.49 7.91 18.20
C PHE A 19 3.17 8.42 17.66
N GLY A 20 2.75 7.88 16.52
CA GLY A 20 1.49 8.19 15.85
C GLY A 20 1.64 9.07 14.62
N GLY A 21 0.60 9.11 13.78
CA GLY A 21 0.63 9.83 12.50
C GLY A 21 0.81 11.35 12.63
N LEU A 22 0.26 11.95 13.69
CA LEU A 22 0.38 13.40 13.93
C LEU A 22 1.78 13.82 14.40
N GLY A 23 2.61 12.92 14.90
CA GLY A 23 4.02 13.22 15.17
C GLY A 23 4.76 13.66 13.91
N LEU A 24 4.33 13.17 12.74
CA LEU A 24 4.88 13.57 11.45
C LEU A 24 4.55 15.02 11.06
N ALA A 25 3.58 15.68 11.71
CA ALA A 25 3.23 17.07 11.39
C ALA A 25 4.37 18.05 11.70
N VAL A 26 5.26 17.70 12.63
CA VAL A 26 6.41 18.52 13.05
C VAL A 26 7.74 17.96 12.56
N ILE A 27 7.73 16.95 11.69
CA ILE A 27 8.97 16.32 11.21
C ILE A 27 9.85 17.33 10.47
N GLU A 28 11.13 17.38 10.82
CA GLU A 28 12.08 18.27 10.15
C GLU A 28 13.21 17.49 9.48
N LYS A 29 13.67 16.41 10.11
CA LYS A 29 14.76 15.60 9.57
C LYS A 29 14.41 14.12 9.59
N VAL A 30 14.74 13.44 8.49
CA VAL A 30 14.72 11.99 8.36
C VAL A 30 16.14 11.53 8.06
N ASP A 31 16.79 10.92 9.05
CA ASP A 31 18.11 10.31 8.87
C ASP A 31 17.96 8.80 8.67
N MET A 32 18.40 8.31 7.51
CA MET A 32 18.30 6.90 7.12
C MET A 32 19.67 6.23 6.94
N ARG A 33 20.76 6.84 7.41
CA ARG A 33 22.12 6.31 7.19
C ARG A 33 22.37 4.99 7.94
N GLU A 34 21.84 4.88 9.15
CA GLU A 34 21.98 3.70 10.02
C GLU A 34 20.81 2.72 9.86
N MET A 35 20.16 2.70 8.68
CA MET A 35 19.11 1.74 8.39
C MET A 35 19.69 0.32 8.35
N ARG A 36 18.97 -0.63 8.94
CA ARG A 36 19.23 -2.06 8.76
C ARG A 36 19.29 -2.37 7.26
N PRO A 37 20.28 -3.14 6.78
CA PRO A 37 20.34 -3.50 5.38
C PRO A 37 19.15 -4.38 4.99
N LEU A 38 18.78 -4.34 3.71
CA LEU A 38 17.86 -5.32 3.15
C LEU A 38 18.48 -6.73 3.19
N PRO A 39 17.67 -7.79 3.31
CA PRO A 39 18.12 -9.15 3.07
C PRO A 39 18.73 -9.31 1.67
N ALA A 40 19.55 -10.34 1.47
CA ALA A 40 20.25 -10.58 0.20
C ALA A 40 19.31 -10.71 -1.02
N HIS A 41 18.08 -11.21 -0.80
CA HIS A 41 17.06 -11.36 -1.83
C HIS A 41 16.04 -10.21 -1.86
N GLY A 42 16.29 -9.13 -1.13
CA GLY A 42 15.37 -7.99 -1.01
C GLY A 42 14.16 -8.29 -0.13
N VAL A 43 13.16 -7.40 -0.24
CA VAL A 43 11.85 -7.52 0.44
C VAL A 43 10.78 -7.09 -0.55
N GLU A 44 9.81 -7.97 -0.78
CA GLU A 44 8.59 -7.65 -1.51
C GLU A 44 7.43 -7.46 -0.53
N VAL A 45 6.73 -6.34 -0.67
CA VAL A 45 5.55 -6.03 0.14
C VAL A 45 4.32 -6.24 -0.72
N LEU A 46 3.57 -7.28 -0.38
CA LEU A 46 2.30 -7.59 -1.03
C LEU A 46 1.23 -6.65 -0.49
N THR A 47 0.68 -5.80 -1.36
CA THR A 47 -0.41 -4.86 -1.06
C THR A 47 -1.67 -5.22 -1.81
N ASP A 48 -2.82 -5.10 -1.15
CA ASP A 48 -4.17 -5.28 -1.69
C ASP A 48 -4.87 -3.94 -2.01
N THR A 49 -4.16 -2.83 -1.84
CA THR A 49 -4.66 -1.48 -2.14
C THR A 49 -3.74 -0.71 -3.05
N THR A 50 -4.35 0.13 -3.88
CA THR A 50 -3.67 1.12 -4.74
C THR A 50 -3.62 2.52 -4.13
N ALA A 51 -4.13 2.73 -2.90
CA ALA A 51 -4.13 4.03 -2.26
C ALA A 51 -2.72 4.66 -2.23
N THR A 52 -2.65 5.94 -2.58
CA THR A 52 -1.41 6.73 -2.55
C THR A 52 -1.11 7.18 -1.13
N LEU A 53 0.06 7.77 -0.89
CA LEU A 53 0.44 8.18 0.46
C LEU A 53 -0.54 9.22 1.05
N PHE A 54 -0.84 10.27 0.29
CA PHE A 54 -1.72 11.38 0.67
C PHE A 54 -2.59 11.83 -0.52
N GLY A 55 -3.51 12.77 -0.28
CA GLY A 55 -4.45 13.30 -1.26
C GLY A 55 -5.82 12.62 -1.23
N PRO A 56 -6.68 12.85 -2.25
CA PRO A 56 -8.04 12.30 -2.29
C PRO A 56 -8.10 10.77 -2.27
N THR A 57 -7.13 10.12 -2.92
CA THR A 57 -6.94 8.66 -2.91
C THR A 57 -5.88 8.21 -1.88
N GLY A 58 -5.54 9.10 -0.95
CA GLY A 58 -4.49 8.95 0.03
C GLY A 58 -4.86 8.06 1.22
N ALA A 59 -3.85 7.65 1.98
CA ALA A 59 -4.04 6.75 3.13
C ALA A 59 -5.04 7.30 4.16
N ALA A 60 -4.94 8.59 4.49
CA ALA A 60 -5.82 9.23 5.46
C ALA A 60 -7.26 9.35 4.93
N SER A 61 -7.42 9.80 3.68
CA SER A 61 -8.73 9.98 3.03
C SER A 61 -9.50 8.67 2.87
N VAL A 62 -8.81 7.62 2.41
CA VAL A 62 -9.44 6.32 2.11
C VAL A 62 -9.68 5.49 3.38
N PHE A 63 -8.72 5.45 4.30
CA PHE A 63 -8.76 4.51 5.43
C PHE A 63 -8.95 5.17 6.80
N GLY A 64 -8.81 6.49 6.91
CA GLY A 64 -8.99 7.22 8.15
C GLY A 64 -10.40 7.10 8.74
N PRO A 65 -11.48 7.35 7.96
CA PRO A 65 -12.85 7.33 8.48
C PRO A 65 -13.25 6.02 9.15
N GLN A 66 -12.93 4.87 8.53
CA GLN A 66 -13.21 3.55 9.09
C GLN A 66 -12.37 3.21 10.35
N LYS A 67 -11.31 3.98 10.60
CA LYS A 67 -10.48 3.90 11.83
C LYS A 67 -10.88 4.95 12.86
N GLY A 68 -12.01 5.65 12.64
CA GLY A 68 -12.54 6.65 13.56
C GLY A 68 -11.95 8.06 13.41
N ALA A 69 -11.19 8.34 12.35
CA ALA A 69 -10.68 9.69 12.11
C ALA A 69 -11.82 10.64 11.67
N SER A 70 -11.97 11.76 12.37
CA SER A 70 -12.87 12.84 11.95
C SER A 70 -12.33 13.51 10.67
N PRO A 71 -13.17 14.26 9.92
CA PRO A 71 -12.70 15.00 8.74
C PRO A 71 -11.50 15.93 9.03
N ALA A 72 -11.48 16.57 10.20
CA ALA A 72 -10.35 17.40 10.64
C ALA A 72 -9.08 16.58 10.91
N MET A 73 -9.23 15.38 11.50
CA MET A 73 -8.11 14.45 11.70
C MET A 73 -7.59 13.93 10.36
N VAL A 74 -8.47 13.61 9.41
CA VAL A 74 -8.08 13.18 8.05
C VAL A 74 -7.22 14.25 7.38
N ALA A 75 -7.67 15.51 7.36
CA ALA A 75 -6.91 16.62 6.79
C ALA A 75 -5.54 16.80 7.48
N SER A 76 -5.49 16.68 8.80
CA SER A 76 -4.25 16.82 9.57
C SER A 76 -3.27 15.67 9.30
N LEU A 77 -3.77 14.43 9.20
CA LEU A 77 -2.96 13.25 8.89
C LEU A 77 -2.45 13.30 7.45
N ASP A 78 -3.28 13.73 6.50
CA ASP A 78 -2.90 13.87 5.09
C ASP A 78 -1.76 14.88 4.91
N ALA A 79 -1.87 16.06 5.55
CA ALA A 79 -0.82 17.07 5.55
C ALA A 79 0.47 16.57 6.23
N ALA A 80 0.35 15.81 7.32
CA ALA A 80 1.50 15.23 8.01
C ALA A 80 2.22 14.18 7.13
N LEU A 81 1.48 13.37 6.37
CA LEU A 81 2.03 12.40 5.42
C LEU A 81 2.69 13.09 4.21
N ALA A 82 2.10 14.18 3.71
CA ALA A 82 2.72 14.99 2.66
C ALA A 82 4.06 15.59 3.11
N ARG A 83 4.10 16.14 4.33
CA ARG A 83 5.35 16.64 4.93
C ARG A 83 6.38 15.53 5.13
N PHE A 84 5.95 14.36 5.58
CA PHE A 84 6.84 13.20 5.72
C PHE A 84 7.45 12.79 4.37
N ALA A 85 6.67 12.77 3.29
CA ALA A 85 7.16 12.48 1.95
C ALA A 85 8.23 13.47 1.48
N ASP A 86 7.98 14.76 1.69
CA ASP A 86 8.92 15.85 1.39
C ASP A 86 10.25 15.63 2.12
N ARG A 87 10.22 15.30 3.42
CA ARG A 87 11.44 15.05 4.21
C ARG A 87 12.18 13.78 3.84
N VAL A 88 11.51 12.78 3.24
CA VAL A 88 12.18 11.60 2.68
C VAL A 88 12.81 11.91 1.31
N GLY A 89 12.14 12.71 0.47
CA GLY A 89 12.69 13.39 -0.71
C GLY A 89 13.09 12.53 -1.92
N ARG A 90 13.18 11.20 -1.78
CA ARG A 90 13.71 10.30 -2.83
C ARG A 90 12.74 9.26 -3.36
N ILE A 91 11.53 9.22 -2.83
CA ILE A 91 10.51 8.23 -3.18
C ILE A 91 9.28 8.98 -3.68
N ASP A 92 8.72 8.51 -4.79
CA ASP A 92 7.47 9.04 -5.31
C ASP A 92 6.28 8.61 -4.42
N PRO A 93 5.61 9.55 -3.72
CA PRO A 93 4.48 9.24 -2.85
C PRO A 93 3.19 8.93 -3.62
N SER A 94 3.18 9.09 -4.94
CA SER A 94 2.03 8.78 -5.80
C SER A 94 2.03 7.36 -6.34
N VAL A 95 3.10 6.58 -6.09
CA VAL A 95 3.16 5.16 -6.45
C VAL A 95 1.99 4.42 -5.78
N PRO A 96 1.20 3.63 -6.53
CA PRO A 96 0.11 2.85 -5.96
C PRO A 96 0.56 1.96 -4.79
N GLY A 97 -0.20 1.98 -3.70
CA GLY A 97 0.09 1.19 -2.50
C GLY A 97 1.03 1.86 -1.51
N THR A 98 1.58 3.04 -1.81
CA THR A 98 2.34 3.85 -0.83
C THR A 98 1.52 4.21 0.40
N GLY A 99 0.19 4.34 0.27
CA GLY A 99 -0.74 4.57 1.36
C GLY A 99 -1.08 3.34 2.20
N ALA A 100 -0.64 2.15 1.79
CA ALA A 100 -0.96 0.90 2.47
C ALA A 100 -0.58 0.96 3.96
N ALA A 101 -1.49 0.45 4.80
CA ALA A 101 -1.38 0.46 6.26
C ALA A 101 -0.99 1.84 6.83
N GLY A 102 -1.61 2.92 6.34
CA GLY A 102 -1.42 4.27 6.86
C GLY A 102 -0.09 4.91 6.48
N GLY A 103 0.44 4.61 5.29
CA GLY A 103 1.74 5.11 4.82
C GLY A 103 2.93 4.20 5.15
N THR A 104 2.68 3.01 5.72
CA THR A 104 3.73 2.02 5.95
C THR A 104 4.33 1.54 4.63
N GLY A 105 3.51 1.40 3.58
CA GLY A 105 3.98 1.07 2.22
C GLY A 105 5.06 2.04 1.72
N PHE A 106 4.82 3.35 1.83
CA PHE A 106 5.81 4.37 1.50
C PHE A 106 7.08 4.25 2.35
N GLY A 107 6.95 3.99 3.65
CA GLY A 107 8.10 3.78 4.54
C GLY A 107 8.95 2.58 4.12
N LEU A 108 8.34 1.46 3.75
CA LEU A 108 9.06 0.27 3.27
C LEU A 108 9.70 0.51 1.90
N LEU A 109 9.02 1.24 1.01
CA LEU A 109 9.59 1.65 -0.27
C LEU A 109 10.80 2.56 -0.07
N ALA A 110 10.75 3.49 0.90
CA ALA A 110 11.91 4.28 1.30
C ALA A 110 13.03 3.41 1.87
N TRP A 111 12.74 2.36 2.62
CA TRP A 111 13.77 1.41 3.05
C TRP A 111 14.44 0.66 1.87
N GLY A 112 13.77 0.58 0.72
CA GLY A 112 14.25 -0.06 -0.50
C GLY A 112 13.54 -1.39 -0.81
N ALA A 113 12.44 -1.70 -0.12
CA ALA A 113 11.55 -2.78 -0.52
C ALA A 113 10.79 -2.43 -1.80
N SER A 114 10.26 -3.43 -2.50
CA SER A 114 9.32 -3.23 -3.60
C SER A 114 7.88 -3.37 -3.12
N LEU A 115 6.95 -2.64 -3.75
CA LEU A 115 5.52 -2.83 -3.56
C LEU A 115 4.97 -3.60 -4.76
N VAL A 116 4.29 -4.71 -4.51
CA VAL A 116 3.70 -5.56 -5.55
C VAL A 116 2.24 -5.88 -5.20
N SER A 117 1.42 -6.15 -6.23
CA SER A 117 0.04 -6.60 -5.98
C SER A 117 0.07 -7.95 -5.26
N GLY A 118 -0.59 -8.01 -4.10
CA GLY A 118 -0.70 -9.25 -3.34
C GLY A 118 -1.45 -10.34 -4.09
N ALA A 119 -2.50 -9.97 -4.82
CA ALA A 119 -3.27 -10.92 -5.63
C ALA A 119 -2.42 -11.53 -6.76
N GLU A 120 -1.70 -10.69 -7.51
CA GLU A 120 -0.82 -11.18 -8.59
C GLU A 120 0.33 -12.02 -8.05
N ALA A 121 0.98 -11.57 -6.96
CA ALA A 121 2.08 -12.32 -6.34
C ALA A 121 1.63 -13.70 -5.85
N VAL A 122 0.46 -13.80 -5.21
CA VAL A 122 -0.11 -15.09 -4.78
C VAL A 122 -0.48 -15.96 -5.99
N ALA A 123 -1.03 -15.37 -7.05
CA ALA A 123 -1.34 -16.10 -8.27
C ALA A 123 -0.08 -16.70 -8.93
N ASP A 124 1.02 -15.95 -8.95
CA ASP A 124 2.31 -16.43 -9.47
C ASP A 124 2.89 -17.53 -8.57
N LEU A 125 2.90 -17.34 -7.24
CA LEU A 125 3.42 -18.32 -6.27
C LEU A 125 2.65 -19.64 -6.28
N THR A 126 1.37 -19.62 -6.62
CA THR A 126 0.52 -20.81 -6.68
C THR A 126 0.51 -21.47 -8.06
N GLY A 127 1.21 -20.91 -9.05
CA GLY A 127 1.20 -21.39 -10.43
C GLY A 127 -0.11 -21.10 -11.18
N LEU A 128 -1.04 -20.38 -10.55
CA LEU A 128 -2.34 -20.03 -11.13
C LEU A 128 -2.18 -19.21 -12.41
N SER A 129 -1.19 -18.32 -12.44
CA SER A 129 -0.89 -17.49 -13.60
C SER A 129 -0.63 -18.30 -14.88
N GLU A 130 0.10 -19.40 -14.77
CA GLU A 130 0.33 -20.30 -15.91
C GLU A 130 -0.90 -21.17 -16.19
N ALA A 131 -1.55 -21.67 -15.15
CA ALA A 131 -2.71 -22.56 -15.27
C ALA A 131 -3.86 -21.92 -16.05
N ILE A 132 -4.13 -20.63 -15.83
CA ILE A 132 -5.20 -19.88 -16.52
C ILE A 132 -5.08 -19.99 -18.04
N THR A 133 -3.87 -19.99 -18.59
CA THR A 133 -3.65 -20.03 -20.05
C THR A 133 -4.16 -21.31 -20.73
N ARG A 134 -4.47 -22.34 -19.94
CA ARG A 134 -4.93 -23.66 -20.40
C ARG A 134 -6.39 -23.93 -20.03
N MET A 135 -7.08 -22.97 -19.40
CA MET A 135 -8.45 -23.15 -18.92
C MET A 135 -9.47 -22.63 -19.94
N ASP A 136 -10.57 -23.35 -20.10
CA ASP A 136 -11.72 -22.87 -20.87
C ASP A 136 -12.59 -21.88 -20.06
N VAL A 137 -12.68 -22.11 -18.75
CA VAL A 137 -13.49 -21.31 -17.81
C VAL A 137 -12.81 -21.21 -16.45
N VAL A 138 -12.81 -20.01 -15.87
CA VAL A 138 -12.42 -19.73 -14.48
C VAL A 138 -13.64 -19.32 -13.68
N ILE A 139 -13.85 -19.95 -12.51
CA ILE A 139 -14.88 -19.57 -11.55
C ILE A 139 -14.17 -19.02 -10.30
N THR A 140 -14.50 -17.80 -9.91
CA THR A 140 -13.94 -17.12 -8.73
C THR A 140 -15.05 -16.49 -7.90
N GLY A 141 -14.74 -15.93 -6.73
CA GLY A 141 -15.74 -15.30 -5.89
C GLY A 141 -15.19 -14.53 -4.70
N GLU A 142 -16.03 -13.68 -4.12
CA GLU A 142 -15.77 -12.95 -2.89
C GLU A 142 -17.08 -12.66 -2.14
N GLY A 143 -16.97 -12.22 -0.87
CA GLY A 143 -18.15 -11.95 -0.04
C GLY A 143 -19.03 -10.83 -0.58
N ARG A 144 -18.43 -9.76 -1.09
CA ARG A 144 -19.12 -8.60 -1.66
C ARG A 144 -18.34 -8.08 -2.87
N TYR A 145 -18.99 -7.99 -4.02
CA TYR A 145 -18.40 -7.48 -5.25
C TYR A 145 -18.85 -6.02 -5.49
N ASP A 146 -18.01 -5.08 -5.07
CA ASP A 146 -18.22 -3.63 -5.19
C ASP A 146 -17.11 -2.92 -5.99
N GLU A 147 -17.11 -1.59 -6.03
CA GLU A 147 -16.09 -0.79 -6.74
C GLU A 147 -14.66 -1.15 -6.33
N THR A 148 -14.43 -1.51 -5.06
CA THR A 148 -13.10 -1.89 -4.55
C THR A 148 -12.66 -3.28 -4.99
N SER A 149 -13.59 -4.11 -5.43
CA SER A 149 -13.35 -5.48 -5.89
C SER A 149 -12.63 -5.53 -7.23
N SER A 150 -12.92 -4.54 -8.07
CA SER A 150 -12.19 -4.31 -9.33
C SER A 150 -10.81 -3.67 -9.13
N ALA A 151 -10.56 -3.04 -7.98
CA ALA A 151 -9.41 -2.18 -7.71
C ALA A 151 -8.21 -2.92 -7.08
N GLY A 152 -7.76 -4.02 -7.71
CA GLY A 152 -6.52 -4.71 -7.33
C GLY A 152 -6.67 -5.85 -6.32
N LYS A 153 -7.90 -6.22 -5.97
CA LYS A 153 -8.21 -7.45 -5.21
C LYS A 153 -8.16 -8.69 -6.09
N LEU A 154 -8.22 -9.87 -5.45
CA LEU A 154 -8.15 -11.18 -6.10
C LEU A 154 -9.11 -11.32 -7.29
N VAL A 155 -10.39 -10.97 -7.12
CA VAL A 155 -11.38 -11.12 -8.20
C VAL A 155 -11.06 -10.20 -9.37
N GLY A 156 -10.82 -8.90 -9.13
CA GLY A 156 -10.44 -7.96 -10.20
C GLY A 156 -9.18 -8.37 -10.95
N SER A 157 -8.13 -8.79 -10.23
CA SER A 157 -6.89 -9.33 -10.79
C SER A 157 -7.15 -10.56 -11.67
N MET A 158 -7.92 -11.54 -11.16
CA MET A 158 -8.29 -12.75 -11.87
C MET A 158 -9.06 -12.44 -13.16
N LEU A 159 -10.05 -11.55 -13.09
CA LEU A 159 -10.84 -11.14 -14.24
C LEU A 159 -9.99 -10.46 -15.32
N ASN A 160 -9.08 -9.57 -14.92
CA ASN A 160 -8.17 -8.90 -15.83
C ASN A 160 -7.26 -9.92 -16.55
N ARG A 161 -6.76 -10.91 -15.80
CA ARG A 161 -5.91 -11.98 -16.34
C ARG A 161 -6.68 -12.90 -17.29
N CYS A 162 -7.89 -13.31 -16.94
CA CYS A 162 -8.75 -14.09 -17.84
C CYS A 162 -9.00 -13.35 -19.17
N ARG A 163 -9.32 -12.04 -19.11
CA ARG A 163 -9.48 -11.21 -20.32
C ARG A 163 -8.22 -11.15 -21.18
N LYS A 164 -7.03 -11.04 -20.57
CA LYS A 164 -5.76 -11.02 -21.32
C LYS A 164 -5.48 -12.31 -22.09
N HIS A 165 -6.02 -13.44 -21.63
CA HIS A 165 -5.82 -14.76 -22.24
C HIS A 165 -7.06 -15.29 -22.97
N ASP A 166 -8.08 -14.44 -23.17
CA ASP A 166 -9.36 -14.81 -23.78
C ASP A 166 -10.07 -16.01 -23.12
N VAL A 167 -9.90 -16.12 -21.80
CA VAL A 167 -10.52 -17.17 -20.97
C VAL A 167 -11.82 -16.66 -20.40
N ARG A 168 -12.88 -17.48 -20.45
CA ARG A 168 -14.18 -17.12 -19.87
C ARG A 168 -14.07 -17.09 -18.35
N SER A 169 -14.57 -16.04 -17.71
CA SER A 169 -14.56 -15.90 -16.25
C SER A 169 -15.96 -15.71 -15.68
N VAL A 170 -16.26 -16.38 -14.56
CA VAL A 170 -17.51 -16.25 -13.80
C VAL A 170 -17.19 -15.84 -12.36
N VAL A 171 -17.90 -14.84 -11.84
CA VAL A 171 -17.80 -14.41 -10.44
C VAL A 171 -19.04 -14.86 -9.68
N ILE A 172 -18.83 -15.52 -8.55
CA ILE A 172 -19.87 -15.83 -7.56
C ILE A 172 -19.65 -14.91 -6.36
N ALA A 173 -20.54 -13.93 -6.18
CA ALA A 173 -20.46 -12.98 -5.09
C ALA A 173 -21.58 -13.23 -4.07
N GLY A 174 -21.27 -13.12 -2.77
CA GLY A 174 -22.28 -13.18 -1.72
C GLY A 174 -23.23 -11.97 -1.73
N GLN A 175 -22.73 -10.82 -2.19
CA GLN A 175 -23.44 -9.57 -2.37
C GLN A 175 -22.84 -8.79 -3.55
N LEU A 176 -23.66 -8.01 -4.27
CA LEU A 176 -23.24 -7.00 -5.25
C LEU A 176 -23.34 -5.60 -4.63
#